data_AF-A0A4V6QWP5-F1
#
_entry.id   AF-A0A4V6QWP5-F1
#
_cell.length_a   1.000
_cell.length_b   1.000
_cell.length_c   1.000
_cell.angle_alpha   90.00
_cell.angle_beta   90.00
_cell.angle_gamma   90.00
#
_symmetry.space_group_name_H-M   'P 1'
#
loop_
_entity.id
_entity.type
_entity.pdbx_description
1 polymer ?
#
loop_
_entity_poly.entity_id
_entity_poly.type
_entity_poly.pdbx_seq_one_letter_code
_entity_poly.pdbx_strand_id
1 'polypeptide(L)'
;RKSLISASPLRNDLEVMRFSPDAASFGQGGVEITQVVLEDRDRNPLSWVVGGEAVSLVVQAHATVDVHQPIIGFFLKDKHGQTLFGDNTYLTYLDAPPMVSAGER
;
A
#
# COMPACT_ATOMS: atom_id res chain seq x y z
N ARG A 1 -22.92 -9.42 -11.95
CA ARG A 1 -22.09 -10.23 -11.01
C ARG A 1 -21.78 -9.45 -9.72
N LYS A 2 -21.25 -8.22 -9.79
CA LYS A 2 -20.98 -7.36 -8.60
C LYS A 2 -22.20 -7.20 -7.67
N SER A 3 -23.39 -6.94 -8.24
CA SER A 3 -24.65 -6.78 -7.49
C SER A 3 -25.08 -8.01 -6.67
N LEU A 4 -24.69 -9.23 -7.08
CA LEU A 4 -25.05 -10.46 -6.37
C LEU A 4 -24.15 -10.68 -5.14
N ILE A 5 -22.89 -10.26 -5.19
CA ILE A 5 -21.94 -10.37 -4.07
C ILE A 5 -22.24 -9.29 -3.04
N SER A 6 -22.50 -8.05 -3.48
CA SER A 6 -22.82 -6.93 -2.57
C SER A 6 -24.12 -7.13 -1.78
N ALA A 7 -25.06 -7.90 -2.31
CA ALA A 7 -26.36 -8.21 -1.69
C ALA A 7 -26.40 -9.56 -0.94
N SER A 8 -25.29 -10.30 -0.91
CA SER A 8 -25.20 -11.59 -0.23
C SER A 8 -24.88 -11.41 1.26
N PRO A 9 -25.49 -12.22 2.16
CA PRO A 9 -25.10 -12.25 3.57
C PRO A 9 -23.70 -12.85 3.81
N LEU A 10 -23.06 -13.41 2.77
CA LEU A 10 -21.71 -13.97 2.82
C LEU A 10 -20.64 -12.99 2.31
N ARG A 11 -20.96 -11.70 2.24
CA ARG A 11 -20.05 -10.66 1.79
C ARG A 11 -18.87 -10.55 2.77
N ASN A 12 -17.65 -10.58 2.23
CA ASN A 12 -16.45 -10.41 3.03
C ASN A 12 -16.17 -8.91 3.19
N ASP A 13 -16.66 -8.33 4.29
CA ASP A 13 -16.38 -6.95 4.66
C ASP A 13 -15.04 -6.88 5.38
N LEU A 14 -14.12 -6.12 4.80
CA LEU A 14 -12.78 -5.93 5.31
C LEU A 14 -12.63 -4.47 5.74
N GLU A 15 -12.32 -4.26 7.02
CA GLU A 15 -11.95 -2.93 7.52
C GLU A 15 -10.55 -2.56 7.03
N VAL A 16 -10.40 -1.34 6.53
CA VAL A 16 -9.10 -0.81 6.12
C VAL A 16 -8.51 -0.04 7.30
N MET A 17 -7.45 -0.58 7.87
CA MET A 17 -6.73 0.09 8.95
C MET A 17 -6.10 1.38 8.44
N ARG A 18 -6.16 2.42 9.27
CA ARG A 18 -5.50 3.70 8.98
C ARG A 18 -3.98 3.56 9.13
N PHE A 19 -3.24 4.28 8.30
CA PHE A 19 -1.81 4.46 8.49
C PHE A 19 -1.56 5.12 9.85
N SER A 20 -0.61 4.57 10.60
CA SER A 20 -0.19 5.09 11.91
C SER A 20 1.27 5.55 11.80
N PRO A 21 1.53 6.87 11.67
CA PRO A 21 2.89 7.40 11.59
C PRO A 21 3.73 7.05 12.82
N ASP A 22 3.10 6.90 13.98
CA ASP A 22 3.76 6.62 15.26
C ASP A 22 3.97 5.11 15.51
N ALA A 23 3.61 4.25 14.55
CA ALA A 23 3.86 2.82 14.67
C ALA A 23 5.37 2.54 14.70
N ALA A 24 5.76 1.46 15.37
CA ALA A 24 7.15 1.03 15.41
C ALA A 24 7.69 0.83 13.97
N SER A 25 8.72 1.58 13.63
CA SER A 25 9.39 1.53 12.32
C SER A 25 10.87 1.19 12.50
N PHE A 26 11.49 0.66 11.45
CA PHE A 26 12.90 0.31 11.42
C PHE A 26 13.48 0.60 10.04
N GLY A 27 14.78 0.84 9.97
CA GLY A 27 15.48 1.09 8.71
C GLY A 27 16.76 1.90 8.94
N GLN A 28 17.52 2.11 7.87
CA GLN A 28 18.78 2.86 7.93
C GLN A 28 18.58 4.37 8.09
N GLY A 29 17.35 4.87 7.89
CA GLY A 29 17.07 6.30 7.73
C GLY A 29 17.52 6.79 6.35
N GLY A 30 16.68 7.57 5.67
CA GLY A 30 16.93 8.04 4.30
C GLY A 30 15.65 8.18 3.47
N VAL A 31 14.64 7.38 3.78
CA VAL A 31 13.28 7.50 3.27
C VAL A 31 12.31 7.22 4.41
N GLU A 32 11.24 8.00 4.47
CA GLU A 32 10.16 7.83 5.42
C GLU A 32 8.85 7.61 4.68
N ILE A 33 8.11 6.54 4.99
CA ILE A 33 6.74 6.39 4.49
C ILE A 33 5.86 7.36 5.25
N THR A 34 5.25 8.31 4.54
CA THR A 34 4.40 9.36 5.12
C THR A 34 2.92 9.02 5.07
N GLN A 35 2.51 8.14 4.16
CA GLN A 35 1.13 7.69 4.04
C GLN A 35 1.04 6.33 3.35
N VAL A 36 0.09 5.51 3.79
CA VAL A 36 -0.37 4.32 3.07
C VAL A 36 -1.89 4.33 3.06
N VAL A 37 -2.50 4.20 1.89
CA VAL A 37 -3.95 4.25 1.73
C VAL A 37 -4.42 3.28 0.66
N LEU A 38 -5.62 2.71 0.86
CA LEU A 38 -6.34 2.03 -0.21
C LEU A 38 -7.31 3.03 -0.86
N GLU A 39 -7.30 3.09 -2.17
CA GLU A 39 -8.18 3.98 -2.95
C GLU A 39 -9.08 3.19 -3.88
N ASP A 40 -10.26 3.75 -4.17
CA ASP A 40 -11.10 3.27 -5.26
C ASP A 40 -10.57 3.74 -6.64
N ARG A 41 -11.35 3.47 -7.69
CA ARG A 41 -11.00 3.85 -9.06
C ARG A 41 -11.03 5.36 -9.31
N ASP A 42 -11.76 6.08 -8.48
CA ASP A 42 -11.92 7.54 -8.54
C ASP A 42 -10.90 8.26 -7.63
N ARG A 43 -9.96 7.50 -7.04
CA ARG A 43 -8.93 7.97 -6.09
C ARG A 43 -9.49 8.46 -4.76
N ASN A 44 -10.67 7.98 -4.37
CA ASN A 44 -11.19 8.25 -3.04
C ASN A 44 -10.58 7.24 -2.05
N PRO A 45 -10.10 7.71 -0.88
CA PRO A 45 -9.59 6.83 0.15
C PRO A 45 -10.71 5.97 0.75
N LEU A 46 -10.41 4.69 0.99
CA LEU A 46 -11.34 3.69 1.49
C LEU A 46 -11.08 3.38 2.96
N SER A 47 -12.14 3.40 3.77
CA SER A 47 -12.12 2.93 5.17
C SER A 47 -12.61 1.49 5.34
N TRP A 48 -13.22 0.92 4.30
CA TRP A 48 -13.69 -0.46 4.23
C TRP A 48 -13.73 -0.91 2.77
N VAL A 49 -13.61 -2.21 2.53
CA VAL A 49 -13.69 -2.81 1.19
C VAL A 49 -14.48 -4.12 1.21
N VAL A 50 -15.16 -4.43 0.11
CA VAL A 50 -15.76 -5.75 -0.09
C VAL A 50 -14.80 -6.65 -0.84
N GLY A 51 -14.64 -7.89 -0.36
CA GLY A 51 -13.88 -8.91 -1.08
C GLY A 51 -14.31 -9.03 -2.55
N GLY A 52 -13.34 -8.95 -3.46
CA GLY A 52 -13.56 -8.98 -4.92
C GLY A 52 -13.68 -7.61 -5.58
N GLU A 53 -13.60 -6.52 -4.81
CA GLU A 53 -13.46 -5.17 -5.37
C GLU A 53 -12.03 -4.86 -5.79
N ALA A 54 -11.90 -4.15 -6.91
CA ALA A 54 -10.61 -3.64 -7.36
C ALA A 54 -10.30 -2.34 -6.62
N VAL A 55 -9.16 -2.32 -5.94
CA VAL A 55 -8.64 -1.18 -5.17
C VAL A 55 -7.18 -0.95 -5.53
N SER A 56 -6.69 0.26 -5.29
CA SER A 56 -5.29 0.63 -5.47
C SER A 56 -4.63 0.83 -4.11
N LEU A 57 -3.46 0.22 -3.88
CA LEU A 57 -2.60 0.55 -2.74
C LEU A 57 -1.71 1.72 -3.13
N VAL A 58 -1.83 2.83 -2.43
CA VAL A 58 -1.00 4.02 -2.63
C VAL A 58 -0.09 4.18 -1.42
N VAL A 59 1.21 4.11 -1.66
CA VAL A 59 2.27 4.36 -0.69
C VAL A 59 2.93 5.69 -1.05
N GLN A 60 2.98 6.62 -0.11
CA GLN A 60 3.68 7.88 -0.26
C GLN A 60 4.88 7.89 0.68
N ALA A 61 6.04 8.27 0.17
CA ALA A 61 7.27 8.31 0.94
C ALA A 61 7.98 9.65 0.73
N HIS A 62 8.84 10.05 1.65
CA HIS A 62 9.65 11.26 1.55
C HIS A 62 11.10 10.88 1.71
N ALA A 63 11.93 11.26 0.74
CA ALA A 63 13.36 10.99 0.75
C ALA A 63 14.10 12.11 1.52
N THR A 64 14.89 11.74 2.53
CA THR A 64 15.75 12.69 3.26
C THR A 64 17.17 12.72 2.71
N VAL A 65 17.52 11.78 1.83
CA VAL A 65 18.78 11.67 1.10
C VAL A 65 18.49 11.28 -0.34
N ASP A 66 19.47 11.42 -1.24
CA ASP A 66 19.34 10.89 -2.59
C ASP A 66 19.26 9.36 -2.57
N VAL A 67 18.26 8.80 -3.25
CA VAL A 67 17.99 7.36 -3.30
C VAL A 67 18.01 6.89 -4.75
N HIS A 68 18.91 5.94 -5.00
CA HIS A 68 19.07 5.34 -6.31
C HIS A 68 18.31 4.02 -6.34
N GLN A 69 17.49 3.82 -7.38
CA GLN A 69 16.73 2.59 -7.61
C GLN A 69 15.86 2.16 -6.40
N PRO A 70 15.05 3.07 -5.81
CA PRO A 70 14.21 2.71 -4.67
C PRO A 70 13.22 1.59 -5.04
N ILE A 71 13.03 0.66 -4.09
CA ILE A 71 12.04 -0.40 -4.17
C ILE A 71 11.04 -0.19 -3.04
N ILE A 72 9.75 -0.06 -3.39
CA ILE A 72 8.66 -0.07 -2.43
C ILE A 72 8.07 -1.48 -2.42
N GLY A 73 8.02 -2.10 -1.25
CA GLY A 73 7.43 -3.41 -1.05
C GLY A 73 6.35 -3.37 0.03
N PHE A 74 5.38 -4.27 -0.07
CA PHE A 74 4.34 -4.43 0.94
C PHE A 74 4.02 -5.90 1.17
N PHE A 75 3.43 -6.17 2.33
CA PHE A 75 2.81 -7.45 2.65
C PHE A 75 1.41 -7.21 3.15
N LEU A 76 0.44 -7.95 2.63
CA LEU A 76 -0.89 -8.03 3.24
C LEU A 76 -0.90 -9.19 4.23
N LYS A 77 -1.29 -8.91 5.46
CA LYS A 77 -1.36 -9.89 6.55
C LYS A 77 -2.80 -10.09 7.01
N ASP A 78 -3.10 -11.28 7.48
CA ASP A 78 -4.37 -11.57 8.15
C ASP A 78 -4.37 -11.06 9.60
N LYS A 79 -5.48 -11.26 10.31
CA LYS A 79 -5.64 -10.85 11.71
C LYS A 79 -4.72 -11.58 12.70
N HIS A 80 -4.12 -12.69 12.32
CA HIS A 80 -3.14 -13.41 13.14
C HIS A 80 -1.69 -12.99 12.80
N GLY A 81 -1.52 -12.05 11.86
CA GLY A 81 -0.22 -11.57 11.41
C GLY A 81 0.44 -12.45 10.35
N GLN A 82 -0.26 -13.45 9.80
CA GLN A 82 0.25 -14.29 8.74
C GLN A 82 0.22 -13.54 7.41
N THR A 83 1.33 -13.54 6.67
CA THR A 83 1.38 -12.99 5.31
C THR A 83 0.49 -13.80 4.37
N LEU A 84 -0.51 -13.16 3.79
CA LEU A 84 -1.35 -13.72 2.73
C LEU A 84 -0.66 -13.61 1.38
N PHE A 85 -0.08 -12.45 1.09
CA PHE A 85 0.78 -12.20 -0.07
C PHE A 85 1.60 -10.92 0.13
N GLY A 86 2.54 -10.65 -0.77
CA GLY A 86 3.25 -9.39 -0.86
C GLY A 86 3.74 -9.16 -2.28
N ASP A 87 4.06 -7.91 -2.58
CA ASP A 87 4.60 -7.50 -3.87
C ASP A 87 5.57 -6.33 -3.67
N ASN A 88 6.34 -6.01 -4.71
CA ASN A 88 7.26 -4.88 -4.69
C ASN A 88 7.51 -4.31 -6.09
N THR A 89 8.05 -3.10 -6.14
CA THR A 89 8.22 -2.36 -7.39
C THR A 89 9.45 -2.77 -8.22
N TYR A 90 10.25 -3.75 -7.77
CA TYR A 90 11.54 -4.08 -8.42
C TYR A 90 11.38 -4.46 -9.89
N LEU A 91 10.54 -5.46 -10.19
CA LEU A 91 10.36 -5.94 -11.57
C LEU A 91 9.70 -4.89 -12.46
N THR A 92 8.79 -4.08 -11.89
CA THR A 92 8.12 -2.99 -12.60
C THR A 92 9.10 -1.92 -13.10
N TYR A 93 10.18 -1.66 -12.37
CA TYR A 93 11.18 -0.65 -12.71
C TYR A 93 12.53 -1.22 -13.13
N LEU A 94 12.60 -2.52 -13.44
CA LEU A 94 13.87 -3.19 -13.75
C LEU A 94 14.61 -2.53 -14.92
N ASP A 95 13.87 -2.19 -15.98
CA ASP A 95 14.43 -1.61 -17.21
C ASP A 95 14.63 -0.09 -17.13
N ALA A 96 13.94 0.58 -16.20
CA ALA A 96 14.02 2.02 -15.99
C ALA A 96 13.99 2.36 -14.49
N PRO A 97 15.09 2.13 -13.76
CA PRO A 97 15.12 2.30 -12.32
C PRO A 97 14.96 3.78 -11.93
N PRO A 98 14.06 4.12 -10.99
CA PRO A 98 13.87 5.50 -10.57
C PRO A 98 15.09 6.03 -9.81
N MET A 99 15.23 7.35 -9.81
CA MET A 99 16.11 8.09 -8.92
C MET A 99 15.24 9.12 -8.21
N VAL A 100 15.42 9.25 -6.90
CA VAL A 100 14.68 10.18 -6.05
C VAL A 100 15.69 11.03 -5.33
N SER A 101 15.63 12.34 -5.51
CA SER A 101 16.51 13.28 -4.82
C SER A 101 16.03 13.55 -3.40
N ALA A 102 16.95 13.98 -2.54
CA ALA A 102 16.62 14.44 -1.20
C ALA A 102 15.56 15.55 -1.26
N GLY A 103 14.50 15.42 -0.46
CA GLY A 103 13.36 16.34 -0.38
C GLY A 103 12.18 15.96 -1.29
N GLU A 104 12.32 14.97 -2.18
CA GLU A 104 11.24 14.54 -3.06
C GLU A 104 10.26 13.56 -2.38
N ARG A 105 9.05 13.47 -2.94
CA ARG A 105 7.93 12.66 -2.46
C ARG A 105 7.38 11.72 -3.53
#